data_AF-A0A947SB47-F1
#
_entry.id   AF-A0A947SB47-F1
#
_cell.length_a   1.000
_cell.length_b   1.000
_cell.length_c   1.000
_cell.angle_alpha   90.00
_cell.angle_beta   90.00
_cell.angle_gamma   90.00
#
_symmetry.space_group_name_H-M   'P 1'
#
loop_
_entity.id
_entity.type
_entity.pdbx_description
1 polymer ?
#
loop_
_entity_poly.entity_id
_entity_poly.type
_entity_poly.pdbx_seq_one_letter_code
_entity_poly.pdbx_strand_id
1 'polypeptide(L)'
;MSRINEKKYRNVILFFANKIKNGTLRKLKMMKLLYFLDFDFFEKYGKSVTGDKYLRWENGPVPQVGEKMINQMSGNDIKISRRKVGFGYNDQQHIEAKKNFNFINFIN
;
A
#
# COMPACT_ATOMS: atom_id res chain seq x y z
N MET A 1 -4.70 -12.80 17.56
CA MET A 1 -4.42 -12.54 16.13
C MET A 1 -4.86 -11.12 15.79
N SER A 2 -4.03 -10.28 15.17
CA SER A 2 -4.48 -8.95 14.74
C SER A 2 -5.53 -9.10 13.64
N ARG A 3 -6.62 -8.35 13.78
CA ARG A 3 -7.67 -8.25 12.77
C ARG A 3 -7.29 -7.15 11.77
N ILE A 4 -7.45 -7.41 10.48
CA ILE A 4 -7.28 -6.38 9.45
C ILE A 4 -8.18 -5.18 9.74
N ASN A 5 -7.60 -3.99 9.77
CA ASN A 5 -8.32 -2.72 9.82
C ASN A 5 -8.45 -2.16 8.40
N GLU A 6 -9.45 -2.62 7.65
CA GLU A 6 -9.64 -2.24 6.24
C GLU A 6 -9.76 -0.73 6.04
N LYS A 7 -10.39 -0.03 7.00
CA LYS A 7 -10.56 1.43 6.95
C LYS A 7 -9.20 2.13 6.99
N LYS A 8 -8.34 1.78 7.94
CA LYS A 8 -6.97 2.30 8.03
C LYS A 8 -6.14 1.88 6.83
N TYR A 9 -6.24 0.62 6.40
CA TYR A 9 -5.51 0.10 5.26
C TYR A 9 -5.77 0.91 3.98
N ARG A 10 -7.05 1.07 3.59
CA ARG A 10 -7.43 1.86 2.42
C ARG A 10 -6.97 3.30 2.54
N ASN A 11 -7.09 3.88 3.73
CA ASN A 11 -6.66 5.26 4.00
C ASN A 11 -5.14 5.45 3.87
N VAL A 12 -4.34 4.48 4.31
CA VAL A 12 -2.88 4.46 4.13
C VAL A 12 -2.49 4.40 2.65
N ILE A 13 -3.14 3.52 1.87
CA ILE A 13 -2.91 3.41 0.43
C ILE A 13 -3.19 4.76 -0.25
N LEU A 14 -4.32 5.39 0.10
CA LEU A 14 -4.65 6.73 -0.40
C LEU A 14 -3.65 7.79 0.06
N PHE A 15 -3.15 7.72 1.29
CA PHE A 15 -2.15 8.65 1.80
C PHE A 15 -0.86 8.58 0.97
N PHE A 16 -0.29 7.39 0.78
CA PHE A 16 0.92 7.24 -0.02
C PHE A 16 0.70 7.63 -1.49
N ALA A 17 -0.44 7.27 -2.07
CA ALA A 17 -0.80 7.65 -3.44
C ALA A 17 -1.01 9.17 -3.61
N ASN A 18 -1.50 9.87 -2.59
CA ASN A 18 -1.60 11.33 -2.60
C ASN A 18 -0.28 12.03 -2.29
N LYS A 19 0.65 11.40 -1.56
CA LYS A 19 1.95 11.99 -1.26
C LYS A 19 2.96 11.78 -2.41
N ILE A 20 2.87 10.68 -3.14
CA ILE A 20 3.81 10.32 -4.21
C ILE A 20 3.14 10.48 -5.57
N LYS A 21 2.99 11.73 -6.03
CA LYS A 21 2.33 12.09 -7.30
C LYS A 21 3.26 12.20 -8.51
N ASN A 22 4.56 12.00 -8.35
CA ASN A 22 5.55 12.11 -9.43
C ASN A 22 5.60 10.88 -10.36
N GLY A 23 4.57 10.01 -10.33
CA GLY A 23 4.51 8.81 -11.16
C GLY A 23 5.52 7.72 -10.80
N THR A 24 6.17 7.77 -9.63
CA THR A 24 7.14 6.75 -9.19
C THR A 24 6.55 5.69 -8.26
N LEU A 25 5.26 5.81 -7.90
CA LEU A 25 4.59 4.88 -7.00
C LEU A 25 4.18 3.61 -7.71
N ARG A 26 5.13 2.67 -7.81
CA ARG A 26 4.91 1.32 -8.31
C ARG A 26 4.22 0.45 -7.27
N LYS A 27 3.49 -0.60 -7.68
CA LYS A 27 2.86 -1.57 -6.77
C LYS A 27 3.87 -2.15 -5.77
N LEU A 28 5.07 -2.53 -6.22
CA LEU A 28 6.12 -3.05 -5.33
C LEU A 28 6.57 -2.01 -4.29
N LYS A 29 6.67 -0.73 -4.67
CA LYS A 29 6.99 0.36 -3.74
C LYS A 29 5.88 0.53 -2.71
N MET A 30 4.61 0.41 -3.11
CA MET A 30 3.48 0.41 -2.17
C MET A 30 3.58 -0.72 -1.14
N MET A 31 3.92 -1.96 -1.56
CA MET A 31 4.08 -3.09 -0.62
C MET A 31 5.18 -2.84 0.41
N LYS A 32 6.32 -2.27 -0.02
CA LYS A 32 7.41 -1.90 0.90
C LYS A 32 6.99 -0.80 1.87
N LEU A 33 6.26 0.22 1.40
CA LEU A 33 5.76 1.29 2.26
C LEU A 33 4.76 0.81 3.31
N LEU A 34 3.90 -0.16 2.97
CA LEU A 34 2.98 -0.80 3.91
C LEU A 34 3.76 -1.56 5.00
N TYR A 35 4.77 -2.33 4.59
CA TYR A 35 5.67 -3.01 5.52
C TYR A 35 6.34 -2.04 6.50
N PHE A 36 7.00 -1.00 5.98
CA PHE A 36 7.68 -0.02 6.84
C PHE A 36 6.70 0.66 7.80
N LEU A 37 5.51 1.05 7.31
CA LEU A 37 4.50 1.65 8.18
C LEU A 37 4.11 0.73 9.34
N ASP A 38 3.80 -0.53 9.06
CA ASP A 38 3.34 -1.44 10.10
C ASP A 38 4.45 -1.83 11.07
N PHE A 39 5.66 -2.10 10.57
CA PHE A 39 6.78 -2.52 11.41
C PHE A 39 7.32 -1.36 12.25
N ASP A 40 7.53 -0.17 11.67
CA ASP A 40 8.02 1.00 12.42
C ASP A 40 7.00 1.42 13.50
N PHE A 41 5.70 1.39 13.16
CA PHE A 41 4.65 1.74 14.10
C PHE A 41 4.47 0.66 15.18
N PHE A 42 4.64 -0.62 14.83
CA PHE A 42 4.63 -1.71 15.79
C PHE A 42 5.82 -1.65 16.74
N GLU A 43 7.04 -1.39 16.25
CA GLU A 43 8.24 -1.22 17.07
C GLU A 43 8.05 -0.10 18.10
N LYS A 44 7.47 1.02 17.69
CA LYS A 44 7.29 2.18 18.57
C LYS A 44 6.11 2.07 19.52
N TYR A 45 5.00 1.44 19.12
CA TYR A 45 3.73 1.50 19.84
C TYR A 45 3.10 0.13 20.16
N GLY A 46 3.76 -0.98 19.81
CA GLY A 46 3.29 -2.34 20.07
C GLY A 46 2.05 -2.78 19.28
N LYS A 47 1.64 -2.01 18.26
CA LYS A 47 0.46 -2.32 17.43
C LYS A 47 0.71 -2.01 15.96
N SER A 48 0.12 -2.77 15.07
CA SER A 48 0.16 -2.51 13.61
C SER A 48 -0.94 -1.52 13.21
N VAL A 49 -0.68 -0.71 12.18
CA VAL A 49 -1.66 0.26 11.64
C VAL A 49 -2.72 -0.45 10.81
N THR A 50 -2.31 -1.34 9.92
CA THR A 50 -3.22 -2.07 9.02
C THR A 50 -3.77 -3.35 9.63
N GLY A 51 -3.05 -3.91 10.60
CA GLY A 51 -3.29 -5.23 11.19
C GLY A 51 -2.87 -6.40 10.30
N ASP A 52 -2.21 -6.16 9.16
CA ASP A 52 -1.80 -7.21 8.23
C ASP A 52 -0.67 -8.08 8.77
N LYS A 53 -0.60 -9.30 8.24
CA LYS A 53 0.51 -10.21 8.41
C LYS A 53 1.43 -10.09 7.20
N TYR A 54 2.70 -10.41 7.42
CA TYR A 54 3.71 -10.30 6.38
C TYR A 54 4.33 -11.66 6.09
N LEU A 55 4.25 -12.07 4.83
CA LEU A 55 4.80 -13.32 4.35
C LEU A 55 6.25 -13.10 3.93
N ARG A 56 7.15 -14.01 4.33
CA ARG A 56 8.55 -13.98 3.91
C ARG A 56 8.66 -14.46 2.46
N TRP A 57 8.97 -13.56 1.54
CA TRP A 57 9.32 -13.89 0.16
C TRP A 57 10.81 -13.66 -0.07
N GLU A 58 11.32 -14.15 -1.20
CA GLU A 58 12.75 -14.06 -1.58
C GLU A 58 13.27 -12.61 -1.55
N ASN A 59 12.46 -11.66 -2.03
CA ASN A 59 12.81 -10.24 -2.14
C ASN A 59 12.31 -9.39 -0.96
N GLY A 60 11.99 -10.03 0.16
CA GLY A 60 11.53 -9.38 1.38
C GLY A 60 10.07 -9.67 1.75
N PRO A 61 9.60 -9.11 2.86
CA PRO A 61 8.27 -9.33 3.37
C PRO A 61 7.19 -8.70 2.48
N VAL A 62 6.10 -9.44 2.26
CA VAL A 62 4.94 -8.99 1.47
C VAL A 62 3.70 -9.02 2.34
N PRO A 63 2.89 -7.93 2.39
CA PRO A 63 1.63 -7.91 3.13
C PRO A 63 0.68 -8.97 2.56
N GLN A 64 0.11 -9.81 3.43
CA GLN A 64 -0.70 -10.96 3.04
C GLN A 64 -1.95 -10.54 2.24
N VAL A 65 -2.56 -9.39 2.57
CA VAL A 65 -3.77 -8.90 1.87
C VAL A 65 -3.57 -7.63 1.07
N GLY A 66 -2.36 -7.05 1.07
CA GLY A 66 -2.08 -5.78 0.40
C GLY A 66 -2.45 -5.75 -1.09
N GLU A 67 -2.18 -6.84 -1.82
CA GLU A 67 -2.58 -6.95 -3.22
C GLU A 67 -4.09 -6.96 -3.40
N LYS A 68 -4.81 -7.72 -2.57
CA LYS A 68 -6.28 -7.75 -2.57
C LYS A 68 -6.84 -6.34 -2.32
N MET A 69 -6.30 -5.60 -1.36
CA MET A 69 -6.75 -4.23 -1.06
C MET A 69 -6.55 -3.28 -2.25
N ILE A 70 -5.38 -3.31 -2.88
CA ILE A 70 -5.09 -2.49 -4.07
C ILE A 70 -6.06 -2.84 -5.21
N ASN A 71 -6.30 -4.13 -5.47
CA ASN A 71 -7.22 -4.56 -6.52
C ASN A 71 -8.66 -4.12 -6.25
N GLN A 72 -9.13 -4.22 -5.00
CA GLN A 72 -10.46 -3.76 -4.59
C GLN A 72 -10.64 -2.23 -4.65
N MET A 73 -9.56 -1.46 -4.56
CA MET A 73 -9.59 0.00 -4.65
C MET A 73 -9.46 0.51 -6.09
N SER A 74 -8.96 -0.34 -7.01
CA SER A 74 -8.72 0.01 -8.40
C SER A 74 -10.01 0.41 -9.12
N GLY A 75 -9.92 1.48 -9.92
CA GLY A 75 -11.06 2.03 -10.68
C GLY A 75 -11.87 3.07 -9.89
N ASN A 76 -12.02 2.89 -8.58
CA ASN A 76 -12.84 3.77 -7.74
C ASN A 76 -12.00 4.75 -6.92
N ASP A 77 -11.10 4.24 -6.08
CA ASP A 77 -10.33 5.05 -5.11
C ASP A 77 -8.94 5.38 -5.64
N ILE A 78 -8.38 4.46 -6.44
CA ILE A 78 -7.08 4.60 -7.09
C ILE A 78 -7.17 4.19 -8.56
N LYS A 79 -6.24 4.68 -9.38
CA LYS A 79 -6.01 4.28 -10.75
C LYS A 79 -4.74 3.43 -10.80
N ILE A 80 -4.80 2.31 -11.52
CA ILE A 80 -3.63 1.48 -11.82
C ILE A 80 -3.33 1.60 -13.31
N SER A 81 -2.12 2.02 -13.66
CA SER A 81 -1.62 2.07 -15.04
C SER A 81 -0.43 1.13 -15.21
N ARG A 82 -0.30 0.48 -16.37
CA ARG A 82 0.90 -0.27 -16.73
C ARG A 82 1.83 0.62 -17.53
N ARG A 83 3.12 0.66 -17.18
CA ARG A 83 4.14 1.43 -17.89
C ARG A 83 5.30 0.52 -18.26
N LYS A 84 5.76 0.61 -19.51
CA LYS A 84 6.96 -0.06 -19.99
C LYS A 84 8.18 0.46 -19.23
N VAL A 85 9.07 -0.46 -18.86
CA VAL A 85 10.31 -0.15 -18.14
C VAL A 85 11.49 -0.07 -19.11
N GLY A 86 11.48 -0.94 -20.12
CA GLY A 86 12.53 -1.08 -21.12
C GLY A 86 12.37 -2.39 -21.87
N PHE A 87 13.18 -2.59 -22.91
CA PHE A 87 13.18 -3.84 -23.68
C PHE A 87 13.62 -5.02 -22.79
N GLY A 88 12.90 -6.14 -22.84
CA GLY A 88 13.19 -7.34 -22.03
C GLY A 88 12.67 -7.32 -20.59
N TYR A 89 12.02 -6.24 -20.13
CA TYR A 89 11.44 -6.15 -18.79
C TYR A 89 9.92 -6.15 -18.82
N ASN A 90 9.31 -6.80 -17.83
CA ASN A 90 7.87 -6.76 -17.64
C ASN A 90 7.38 -5.34 -17.31
N ASP A 91 6.20 -5.01 -17.83
CA ASP A 91 5.48 -3.78 -17.50
C ASP A 91 5.24 -3.66 -16.00
N GLN A 92 5.33 -2.43 -15.49
CA GLN A 92 5.12 -2.17 -14.07
C GLN A 92 3.83 -1.41 -13.82
N GLN A 93 3.09 -1.89 -12.82
CA GLN A 93 1.88 -1.25 -12.33
C GLN A 93 2.24 -0.03 -11.47
N HIS A 94 1.73 1.13 -11.88
CA HIS A 94 1.84 2.41 -11.19
C HIS A 94 0.48 2.80 -10.60
N ILE A 95 0.50 3.31 -9.38
CA ILE A 95 -0.68 3.63 -8.59
C ILE A 95 -0.79 5.15 -8.48
N GLU A 96 -1.96 5.68 -8.80
CA GLU A 96 -2.32 7.09 -8.67
C GLU A 96 -3.61 7.21 -7.85
N ALA A 97 -3.70 8.19 -6.96
CA ALA A 97 -4.92 8.42 -6.18
C ALA A 97 -6.02 9.04 -7.06
N LYS A 98 -7.25 8.52 -6.97
CA LYS A 98 -8.47 9.18 -7.50
C LYS A 98 -9.24 9.93 -6.42
N LYS A 99 -9.07 9.52 -5.16
CA LYS A 99 -9.67 10.17 -3.99
C LYS A 99 -8.59 10.68 -3.04
N ASN A 100 -8.95 11.64 -2.19
CA ASN A 100 -8.08 12.08 -1.12
C ASN A 100 -8.16 11.11 0.08
N PHE A 101 -7.10 11.06 0.89
CA PHE A 101 -7.13 10.35 2.16
C PHE A 101 -7.84 11.19 3.24
N ASN A 102 -8.27 10.56 4.32
CA ASN A 102 -8.95 11.21 5.43
C ASN A 102 -8.09 11.12 6.72
N PHE A 103 -7.70 12.27 7.27
CA PHE A 103 -6.87 12.33 8.49
C PHE A 103 -7.55 11.71 9.72
N ILE A 104 -8.87 11.82 9.83
CA ILE A 104 -9.65 11.29 10.97
C ILE A 104 -9.51 9.77 11.09
N ASN A 105 -9.28 9.09 9.96
CA ASN A 105 -9.10 7.64 9.93
C ASN A 105 -7.76 7.17 10.52
N PHE A 106 -6.82 8.07 10.82
CA PHE A 106 -5.58 7.72 11.53
C PHE A 106 -5.71 7.82 13.05
N ILE A 107 -6.60 8.70 13.55
CA ILE A 107 -6.73 9.05 14.97
C ILE A 107 -7.64 8.06 15.71
N ASN A 108 -8.69 7.60 15.03
CA ASN A 108 -9.65 6.59 15.52
C ASN A 108 -9.25 5.20 15.00
#